data_AF-A0A927U8J9-F1
#
_entry.id   AF-A0A927U8J9-F1
#
_cell.length_a   1.000
_cell.length_b   1.000
_cell.length_c   1.000
_cell.angle_alpha   90.00
_cell.angle_beta   90.00
_cell.angle_gamma   90.00
#
_symmetry.space_group_name_H-M   'P 1'
#
loop_
_entity.id
_entity.type
_entity.pdbx_description
1 polymer ?
#
loop_
_entity_poly.entity_id
_entity_poly.type
_entity_poly.pdbx_seq_one_letter_code
_entity_poly.pdbx_strand_id
1 'polypeptide(L)' 'MKKERLKKASALLTETRLPISDIAVNCGFSNQGRFAKIFKEEYGSFPLEYRRKSS' A
#
# COMPACT_ATOMS: atom_id res chain seq x y z
N MET A 1 -3.72 6.58 13.46
CA MET A 1 -2.74 5.47 13.38
C MET A 1 -2.79 4.71 12.04
N LYS A 2 -3.86 3.96 11.69
CA LYS A 2 -3.89 3.17 10.44
C LYS A 2 -3.93 4.01 9.15
N LYS A 3 -4.74 5.08 9.12
CA LYS A 3 -4.88 5.97 7.95
C LYS A 3 -3.57 6.61 7.48
N GLU A 4 -2.76 7.08 8.42
CA GLU A 4 -1.49 7.75 8.10
C GLU A 4 -0.44 6.78 7.53
N ARG A 5 -0.41 5.55 8.05
CA ARG A 5 0.42 4.47 7.50
C ARG A 5 0.01 4.12 6.07
N LEU A 6 -1.28 4.08 5.79
CA LEU A 6 -1.79 3.81 4.44
C LEU A 6 -1.54 4.96 3.48
N LYS A 7 -1.63 6.22 3.94
CA LYS A 7 -1.25 7.40 3.17
C LYS A 7 0.23 7.39 2.79
N LYS A 8 1.11 6.99 3.72
CA LYS A 8 2.52 6.76 3.40
C LYS A 8 2.70 5.62 2.40
N ALA A 9 1.95 4.52 2.56
CA ALA A 9 1.99 3.41 1.62
C ALA A 9 1.55 3.82 0.22
N SER A 10 0.49 4.63 0.08
CA SER A 10 0.01 5.10 -1.23
C SER A 10 1.06 5.96 -1.93
N ALA A 11 1.74 6.86 -1.21
CA ALA A 11 2.85 7.64 -1.76
C ALA A 11 3.99 6.73 -2.23
N LEU A 12 4.43 5.76 -1.40
CA LEU A 12 5.48 4.82 -1.79
C LEU A 12 5.08 3.94 -2.99
N LEU A 13 3.80 3.61 -3.14
CA LEU A 13 3.30 2.80 -4.25
C LEU A 13 3.42 3.52 -5.59
N THR A 14 3.29 4.85 -5.60
CA THR A 14 3.32 5.69 -6.81
C THR A 14 4.69 6.32 -7.06
N GLU A 15 5.43 6.67 -6.01
CA GLU A 15 6.73 7.34 -6.10
C GLU A 15 7.89 6.36 -6.26
N THR A 16 7.70 5.08 -5.92
CA THR A 16 8.76 4.07 -5.93
C THR A 16 8.37 2.79 -6.63
N ARG A 17 9.38 2.02 -7.06
CA ARG A 17 9.22 0.66 -7.62
C ARG A 17 9.40 -0.44 -6.57
N LEU A 18 9.37 -0.10 -5.29
CA LEU A 18 9.58 -1.07 -4.21
C LEU A 18 8.55 -2.20 -4.28
N PRO A 19 8.91 -3.44 -3.96
CA PRO A 19 7.93 -4.52 -3.81
C PRO A 19 6.81 -4.14 -2.83
N ILE A 20 5.58 -4.59 -3.10
CA ILE A 20 4.42 -4.32 -2.24
C ILE A 20 4.66 -4.88 -0.82
N SER A 21 5.40 -5.98 -0.71
CA SER A 21 5.85 -6.56 0.56
C SER A 21 6.72 -5.60 1.37
N ASP A 22 7.70 -4.95 0.73
CA ASP A 22 8.59 -3.99 1.40
C ASP A 22 7.85 -2.73 1.83
N ILE A 23 6.91 -2.25 1.02
CA ILE A 23 6.05 -1.11 1.39
C ILE A 23 5.18 -1.47 2.59
N ALA A 24 4.59 -2.67 2.61
CA ALA A 24 3.81 -3.15 3.74
C ALA A 24 4.64 -3.14 5.03
N VAL A 25 5.85 -3.70 5.00
CA VAL A 25 6.77 -3.73 6.16
C VAL A 25 7.16 -2.31 6.59
N ASN A 26 7.53 -1.43 5.65
CA ASN A 26 7.88 -0.03 5.92
C ASN A 26 6.73 0.78 6.54
N CYS A 27 5.49 0.40 6.25
CA CYS A 27 4.30 1.02 6.82
C CYS A 27 3.81 0.31 8.10
N GLY A 28 4.57 -0.67 8.62
CA GLY A 28 4.28 -1.38 9.85
C GLY A 28 3.22 -2.46 9.72
N PHE A 29 3.08 -3.07 8.53
CA PHE A 29 2.25 -4.23 8.27
C PHE A 29 3.10 -5.48 8.11
N SER A 30 2.91 -6.45 9.00
CA SER A 30 3.68 -7.71 9.00
C SER A 30 3.23 -8.70 7.93
N ASN A 31 2.10 -8.45 7.26
CA ASN A 31 1.53 -9.36 6.27
C ASN A 31 0.99 -8.58 5.07
N GLN A 32 1.51 -8.90 3.88
CA GLN A 32 1.14 -8.25 2.62
C GLN A 32 -0.34 -8.47 2.26
N GLY A 33 -0.90 -9.65 2.50
CA GLY A 33 -2.32 -9.94 2.22
C GLY A 33 -3.26 -9.13 3.10
N ARG A 34 -2.95 -9.03 4.40
CA ARG A 34 -3.70 -8.17 5.34
C ARG A 34 -3.57 -6.69 4.96
N PHE A 35 -2.37 -6.24 4.61
CA PHE A 35 -2.14 -4.89 4.09
C PHE A 35 -2.98 -4.62 2.85
N ALA A 36 -2.95 -5.51 1.86
CA ALA A 36 -3.66 -5.34 0.59
C ALA A 36 -5.18 -5.27 0.79
N LYS A 37 -5.74 -6.07 1.71
CA LYS A 37 -7.16 -6.02 2.07
C LYS A 37 -7.53 -4.68 2.72
N ILE A 38 -6.77 -4.24 3.72
CA ILE A 38 -7.00 -2.96 4.42
C ILE A 38 -6.83 -1.79 3.45
N PHE A 39 -5.82 -1.85 2.57
CA PHE A 39 -5.59 -0.82 1.57
C PHE A 39 -6.77 -0.73 0.59
N LYS A 40 -7.32 -1.88 0.15
CA LYS A 40 -8.52 -1.90 -0.67
C LYS A 40 -9.75 -1.37 0.06
N GLU A 41 -9.93 -1.68 1.34
CA GLU A 41 -11.04 -1.16 2.14
C GLU A 41 -11.02 0.38 2.24
N GLU A 42 -9.83 0.99 2.31
CA GLU A 42 -9.69 2.45 2.41
C GLU A 42 -9.61 3.18 1.06
N TYR A 43 -9.01 2.58 0.02
CA TYR A 43 -8.76 3.22 -1.29
C TYR A 43 -9.60 2.64 -2.44
N GLY A 44 -10.45 1.65 -2.16
CA GLY A 44 -11.32 0.98 -3.14
C GLY A 44 -10.59 0.10 -4.17
N SER A 45 -9.26 -0.01 -4.11
CA SER A 45 -8.45 -0.77 -5.07
C SER A 45 -7.26 -1.44 -4.39
N PHE A 46 -6.78 -2.56 -4.94
CA PHE A 46 -5.60 -3.23 -4.38
C PHE A 46 -4.33 -2.40 -4.64
N PRO A 47 -3.30 -2.48 -3.76
CA PRO A 47 -2.09 -1.68 -3.89
C PRO A 47 -1.35 -1.90 -5.22
N LEU A 48 -1.40 -3.11 -5.79
CA LEU A 48 -0.84 -3.41 -7.11
C LEU A 48 -1.60 -2.68 -8.24
N GLU A 49 -2.93 -2.66 -8.16
CA GLU A 49 -3.76 -1.94 -9.14
C GLU A 49 -3.60 -0.43 -8.99
N TYR A 50 -3.51 0.05 -7.75
CA TYR A 50 -3.27 1.45 -7.44
C TYR A 50 -1.95 1.93 -8.07
N ARG A 51 -0.87 1.16 -7.93
CA ARG A 51 0.40 1.43 -8.61
C ARG A 51 0.26 1.50 -10.12
N ARG A 52 -0.46 0.54 -10.73
CA ARG A 52 -0.64 0.49 -12.19
C ARG A 52 -1.46 1.67 -12.74
N LYS A 53 -2.36 2.25 -11.95
CA LYS A 53 -3.16 3.42 -12.34
C LYS A 53 -2.37 4.73 -12.34
N SER A 54 -1.22 4.79 -11.66
CA SER A 54 -0.39 5.98 -11.53
C SER A 54 0.87 5.96 -12.41
N SER A 55 1.00 4.98 -13.30
CA SER A 55 2.07 4.88 -14.30
C SER A 55 1.57 5.18 -15.71
#